data_AF-A0AAV0NB41-F1
#
_entry.id   AF-A0AAV0NB41-F1
#
_cell.length_a   1.000
_cell.length_b   1.000
_cell.length_c   1.000
_cell.angle_alpha   90.00
_cell.angle_beta   90.00
_cell.angle_gamma   90.00
#
_symmetry.space_group_name_H-M   'P 1'
#
loop_
_entity.id
_entity.type
_entity.pdbx_description
1 polymer ?
#
loop_
_entity_poly.entity_id
_entity_poly.type
_entity_poly.pdbx_seq_one_letter_code
_entity_poly.pdbx_strand_id
1 'polypeptide(L)'
;MSQLPSKKPSKKLPLCITFGSPLIGDSGLHRGISQRSTWKSSFLHVVSNHDFLPRLLMTASNYKPFGTFMLCSEMDSTCVEDPDVVSILFRKWIELAHLGSGEGLPVEHYGLMVGHLKRRDLCKGSSDLGWPVADSLQAGIILLLDSIGIARNQVRKTSLNALSR
;
A
#
# COMPACT_ATOMS: atom_id res chain seq x y z
N MET A 1 7.46 -28.33 45.09
CA MET A 1 7.72 -27.05 44.41
C MET A 1 7.48 -27.27 42.92
N SER A 2 6.33 -26.83 42.41
CA SER A 2 5.99 -26.91 40.99
C SER A 2 6.82 -25.88 40.22
N GLN A 3 7.57 -26.35 39.22
CA GLN A 3 8.31 -25.48 38.31
C GLN A 3 7.33 -24.66 37.47
N LEU A 4 7.49 -23.33 37.49
CA LEU A 4 6.73 -22.40 36.65
C LEU A 4 7.15 -22.60 35.18
N PRO A 5 6.22 -22.66 34.21
CA PRO A 5 6.58 -22.91 32.82
C PRO A 5 7.50 -21.79 32.32
N SER A 6 8.73 -22.16 31.95
CA SER A 6 9.70 -21.23 31.38
C SER A 6 9.12 -20.60 30.11
N LYS A 7 8.98 -19.27 30.11
CA LYS A 7 8.60 -18.50 28.92
C LYS A 7 9.66 -18.74 27.84
N LYS A 8 9.31 -19.47 26.77
CA LYS A 8 10.20 -19.62 25.61
C LYS A 8 10.56 -18.21 25.09
N PRO A 9 11.84 -17.89 24.85
CA PRO A 9 12.20 -16.61 24.28
C PRO A 9 11.54 -16.47 22.90
N SER A 10 10.75 -15.41 22.71
CA SER A 10 10.17 -15.09 21.41
C SER A 10 11.30 -14.70 20.47
N LYS A 11 11.42 -15.39 19.33
CA LYS A 11 12.38 -15.02 18.30
C LYS A 11 11.97 -13.67 17.72
N LYS A 12 12.76 -12.61 17.97
CA LYS A 12 12.56 -11.31 17.31
C LYS A 12 12.86 -11.50 15.82
N LEU A 13 11.91 -11.10 14.98
CA LEU A 13 12.04 -11.19 13.54
C LEU A 13 12.58 -9.86 13.00
N PRO A 14 13.47 -9.85 11.99
CA PRO A 14 13.88 -8.60 11.37
C PRO A 14 12.70 -7.88 10.72
N LEU A 15 12.74 -6.55 10.71
CA LEU A 15 11.82 -5.71 9.95
C LEU A 15 12.60 -5.09 8.78
N CYS A 16 12.16 -5.38 7.57
CA CYS A 16 12.66 -4.82 6.31
C CYS A 16 11.71 -3.69 5.89
N ILE A 17 12.24 -2.47 5.80
CA ILE A 17 11.51 -1.30 5.31
C ILE A 17 12.18 -0.83 4.02
N THR A 18 11.39 -0.67 2.97
CA THR A 18 11.86 -0.22 1.65
C THR A 18 11.08 1.01 1.21
N PHE A 19 11.70 1.88 0.41
CA PHE A 19 11.10 3.11 -0.12
C PHE A 19 11.24 3.11 -1.63
N GLY A 20 10.12 3.12 -2.35
CA GLY A 20 10.09 3.11 -3.82
C GLY A 20 10.81 1.93 -4.45
N SER A 21 11.04 0.84 -3.72
CA SER A 21 11.83 -0.28 -4.22
C SER A 21 11.07 -1.05 -5.29
N PRO A 22 11.78 -1.66 -6.24
CA PRO A 22 11.14 -2.51 -7.20
C PRO A 22 10.46 -3.75 -6.61
N LEU A 23 9.52 -4.35 -7.36
CA LEU A 23 9.07 -5.71 -7.06
C LEU A 23 10.21 -6.70 -7.34
N ILE A 24 10.62 -7.45 -6.32
CA ILE A 24 11.80 -8.35 -6.38
C ILE A 24 11.46 -9.85 -6.28
N GLY A 25 10.19 -10.20 -6.03
CA GLY A 25 9.78 -11.58 -5.76
C GLY A 25 9.04 -12.21 -6.92
N ASP A 26 9.32 -13.47 -7.21
CA ASP A 26 8.52 -14.29 -8.13
C ASP A 26 7.43 -15.06 -7.37
N SER A 27 6.71 -15.96 -8.07
CA SER A 27 5.69 -16.81 -7.43
C SER A 27 6.27 -17.74 -6.34
N GLY A 28 7.55 -18.12 -6.44
CA GLY A 28 8.24 -18.95 -5.47
C GLY A 28 8.51 -18.20 -4.17
N LEU A 29 9.08 -16.99 -4.26
CA LEU A 29 9.33 -16.13 -3.09
C LEU A 29 8.00 -15.72 -2.42
N HIS A 30 7.01 -15.31 -3.22
CA HIS A 30 5.69 -14.98 -2.72
C HIS A 30 5.10 -16.16 -1.92
N ARG A 31 5.10 -17.36 -2.49
CA ARG A 31 4.58 -18.57 -1.81
C ARG A 31 5.36 -18.87 -0.53
N GLY A 32 6.69 -18.78 -0.56
CA GLY A 32 7.54 -19.03 0.61
C GLY A 32 7.27 -18.08 1.78
N ILE A 33 7.00 -16.81 1.49
CA ILE A 33 6.65 -15.80 2.49
C ILE A 33 5.20 -16.00 2.97
N SER A 34 4.25 -16.21 2.06
CA SER A 34 2.83 -16.41 2.39
C SER A 34 2.57 -17.63 3.27
N GLN A 35 3.37 -18.70 3.12
CA GLN A 35 3.29 -19.89 3.97
C GLN A 35 3.84 -19.69 5.40
N ARG A 36 4.51 -18.56 5.66
CA ARG A 36 5.15 -18.24 6.94
C ARG A 36 4.57 -16.93 7.47
N SER A 37 3.48 -17.03 8.24
CA SER A 37 2.75 -15.86 8.76
C SER A 37 3.63 -14.85 9.49
N THR A 38 4.66 -15.32 10.19
CA THR A 38 5.64 -14.45 10.85
C THR A 38 6.46 -13.64 9.84
N TRP A 39 6.84 -14.21 8.70
CA TRP A 39 7.64 -13.53 7.69
C TRP A 39 6.84 -12.50 6.91
N LYS A 40 5.53 -12.70 6.74
CA LYS A 40 4.67 -11.72 6.06
C LYS A 40 4.72 -10.35 6.75
N SER A 41 4.75 -10.31 8.08
CA SER A 41 4.82 -9.07 8.86
C SER A 41 6.24 -8.48 8.99
N SER A 42 7.25 -9.09 8.36
CA SER A 42 8.63 -8.58 8.33
C SER A 42 8.91 -7.58 7.22
N PHE A 43 7.98 -7.37 6.29
CA PHE A 43 8.23 -6.55 5.12
C PHE A 43 7.22 -5.41 5.04
N LEU A 44 7.74 -4.18 5.02
CA LEU A 44 6.99 -2.96 4.79
C LEU A 44 7.57 -2.23 3.56
N HIS A 45 6.76 -2.12 2.52
CA HIS A 45 7.09 -1.46 1.27
C HIS A 45 6.38 -0.10 1.25
N VAL A 46 7.11 0.99 1.44
CA VAL A 46 6.57 2.35 1.35
C VAL A 46 6.66 2.81 -0.11
N VAL A 47 5.53 3.21 -0.67
CA VAL A 47 5.39 3.58 -2.08
C VAL A 47 4.72 4.96 -2.18
N SER A 48 5.36 5.89 -2.87
CA SER A 48 4.82 7.24 -3.12
C SER A 48 3.95 7.24 -4.36
N ASN A 49 2.79 7.92 -4.34
CA ASN A 49 1.96 8.23 -5.50
C ASN A 49 2.71 8.95 -6.65
N HIS A 50 3.92 9.46 -6.38
CA HIS A 50 4.84 10.08 -7.33
C HIS A 50 5.99 9.17 -7.79
N ASP A 51 6.07 7.92 -7.33
CA ASP A 51 7.08 6.98 -7.80
C ASP A 51 6.89 6.72 -9.30
N PHE A 52 7.97 6.85 -10.07
CA PHE A 52 8.02 6.41 -11.48
C PHE A 52 8.14 4.90 -11.61
N LEU A 53 8.57 4.24 -10.53
CA LEU A 53 8.98 2.85 -10.51
C LEU A 53 7.84 1.82 -10.67
N PRO A 54 6.57 2.04 -10.24
CA PRO A 54 5.48 1.11 -10.56
C PRO A 54 5.37 0.83 -12.07
N ARG A 55 5.72 1.81 -12.92
CA ARG A 55 5.68 1.69 -14.38
C ARG A 55 6.81 0.87 -15.00
N LEU A 56 8.00 0.88 -14.40
CA LEU A 56 9.19 0.23 -14.99
C LEU A 56 9.24 -1.28 -14.69
N LEU A 57 8.47 -1.75 -13.70
CA LEU A 57 8.71 -3.05 -13.07
C LEU A 57 7.57 -4.06 -13.21
N MET A 58 6.36 -3.60 -13.51
CA MET A 58 5.25 -4.51 -13.81
C MET A 58 5.18 -4.96 -15.26
N THR A 59 5.95 -4.33 -16.16
CA THR A 59 6.04 -4.74 -17.56
C THR A 59 6.83 -6.04 -17.74
N ALA A 60 7.56 -6.48 -16.71
CA ALA A 60 8.20 -7.81 -16.63
C ALA A 60 7.29 -8.77 -15.84
N SER A 61 6.49 -9.55 -16.56
CA SER A 61 5.26 -10.23 -16.13
C SER A 61 5.35 -11.35 -15.06
N ASN A 62 6.44 -11.48 -14.31
CA ASN A 62 6.64 -12.61 -13.38
C ASN A 62 6.80 -12.20 -11.91
N TYR A 63 6.84 -10.90 -11.59
CA TYR A 63 6.96 -10.45 -10.21
C TYR A 63 5.62 -10.44 -9.47
N LYS A 64 5.64 -10.80 -8.19
CA LYS A 64 4.50 -10.90 -7.29
C LYS A 64 4.75 -10.06 -6.02
N PRO A 65 3.79 -9.21 -5.62
CA PRO A 65 3.87 -8.49 -4.34
C PRO A 65 3.93 -9.46 -3.15
N PHE A 66 4.64 -9.07 -2.10
CA PHE A 66 4.65 -9.78 -0.82
C PHE A 66 4.83 -8.77 0.32
N GLY A 67 4.45 -9.15 1.54
CA GLY A 67 4.52 -8.26 2.69
C GLY A 67 3.39 -7.23 2.73
N THR A 68 3.63 -6.14 3.45
CA THR A 68 2.70 -5.01 3.58
C THR A 68 3.16 -3.86 2.70
N PHE A 69 2.26 -3.31 1.89
CA PHE A 69 2.49 -2.10 1.11
C PHE A 69 1.81 -0.92 1.78
N MET A 70 2.58 0.11 2.14
CA MET A 70 2.06 1.40 2.57
C MET A 70 2.10 2.35 1.38
N LEU A 71 0.92 2.62 0.80
CA LEU A 71 0.75 3.52 -0.32
C LEU A 71 0.50 4.92 0.23
N CYS A 72 1.32 5.88 -0.19
CA CYS A 72 1.32 7.23 0.35
C CYS A 72 1.08 8.26 -0.75
N SER A 73 0.17 9.19 -0.49
CA SER A 73 0.09 10.46 -1.17
C SER A 73 0.62 11.58 -0.27
N GLU A 74 0.63 12.81 -0.78
CA GLU A 74 0.94 14.00 0.03
C GLU A 74 -0.03 14.16 1.22
N MET A 75 -1.27 13.72 1.06
CA MET A 75 -2.34 13.95 2.02
C MET A 75 -2.80 12.71 2.76
N ASP A 76 -2.56 11.50 2.27
CA ASP A 76 -3.11 10.28 2.86
C ASP A 76 -2.15 9.10 2.73
N SER A 77 -2.34 8.08 3.56
CA SER A 77 -1.61 6.82 3.44
C SER A 77 -2.50 5.65 3.80
N THR A 78 -2.28 4.50 3.18
CA THR A 78 -3.05 3.29 3.44
C THR A 78 -2.18 2.05 3.33
N CYS A 79 -2.51 1.01 4.09
CA CYS A 79 -1.80 -0.25 4.10
C CYS A 79 -2.57 -1.33 3.36
N VAL A 80 -1.89 -2.07 2.49
CA VAL A 80 -2.44 -3.18 1.72
C VAL A 80 -1.54 -4.40 1.89
N GLU A 81 -2.11 -5.49 2.36
CA GLU A 81 -1.40 -6.77 2.49
C GLU A 81 -1.81 -7.80 1.43
N ASP A 82 -2.95 -7.58 0.77
CA ASP A 82 -3.45 -8.48 -0.26
C ASP A 82 -2.64 -8.29 -1.55
N PRO A 83 -1.90 -9.30 -2.01
CA PRO A 83 -1.02 -9.19 -3.17
C PRO A 83 -1.78 -8.94 -4.47
N ASP A 84 -3.02 -9.41 -4.59
CA ASP A 84 -3.85 -9.22 -5.77
C ASP A 84 -4.39 -7.80 -5.81
N VAL A 85 -4.82 -7.26 -4.66
CA VAL A 85 -5.20 -5.83 -4.53
C VAL A 85 -4.02 -4.92 -4.87
N VAL A 86 -2.82 -5.19 -4.34
CA VAL A 86 -1.60 -4.44 -4.70
C VAL A 86 -1.35 -4.49 -6.21
N SER A 87 -1.47 -5.68 -6.81
CA SER A 87 -1.29 -5.86 -8.25
C SER A 87 -2.31 -5.06 -9.08
N ILE A 88 -3.57 -5.02 -8.65
CA ILE A 88 -4.63 -4.23 -9.29
C ILE A 88 -4.33 -2.74 -9.17
N LEU A 89 -3.96 -2.26 -7.98
CA LEU A 89 -3.67 -0.85 -7.74
C LEU A 89 -2.49 -0.37 -8.57
N PHE A 90 -1.40 -1.13 -8.62
CA PHE A 90 -0.25 -0.77 -9.44
C PHE A 90 -0.57 -0.78 -10.93
N ARG A 91 -1.30 -1.80 -11.43
CA ARG A 91 -1.78 -1.80 -12.82
C ARG A 91 -2.61 -0.56 -13.11
N LYS A 92 -3.53 -0.20 -12.20
CA LYS A 92 -4.40 0.95 -12.38
C LYS A 92 -3.63 2.26 -12.40
N TRP A 93 -2.65 2.37 -11.53
CA TRP A 93 -1.76 3.53 -11.47
C TRP A 93 -0.94 3.67 -12.76
N ILE A 94 -0.42 2.58 -13.34
CA ILE A 94 0.24 2.60 -14.65
C ILE A 94 -0.70 3.12 -15.74
N GLU A 95 -1.92 2.56 -15.85
CA GLU A 95 -2.93 3.01 -16.81
C GLU A 95 -3.21 4.51 -16.69
N LEU A 96 -3.42 5.01 -15.47
CA LEU A 96 -3.72 6.41 -15.22
C LEU A 96 -2.55 7.32 -15.53
N ALA A 97 -1.35 6.85 -15.22
CA ALA A 97 -0.18 7.64 -15.36
C ALA A 97 0.23 7.69 -16.86
N HIS A 98 -0.16 6.75 -17.73
CA HIS A 98 -0.04 6.91 -19.20
C HIS A 98 -0.92 8.04 -19.77
N LEU A 99 -1.92 8.50 -19.03
CA LEU A 99 -2.78 9.64 -19.40
C LEU A 99 -2.23 10.99 -18.91
N GLY A 100 -1.20 10.98 -18.05
CA GLY A 100 -0.60 12.17 -17.47
C GLY A 100 0.85 12.38 -17.91
N SER A 101 1.15 13.56 -18.43
CA SER A 101 2.54 14.04 -18.62
C SER A 101 3.13 14.38 -17.25
N GLY A 102 3.59 13.37 -16.49
CA GLY A 102 4.17 13.58 -15.17
C GLY A 102 5.68 13.66 -15.24
N GLU A 103 6.24 14.86 -15.02
CA GLU A 103 7.67 15.09 -14.88
C GLU A 103 8.20 14.52 -13.56
N GLY A 104 9.42 13.99 -13.61
CA GLY A 104 10.22 13.49 -12.48
C GLY A 104 10.15 14.33 -11.21
N LEU A 105 9.42 13.94 -10.16
CA LEU A 105 9.60 14.58 -8.86
C LEU A 105 10.91 14.12 -8.21
N PRO A 106 11.70 15.02 -7.60
CA PRO A 106 13.05 14.71 -7.13
C PRO A 106 13.09 13.71 -5.97
N VAL A 107 14.26 13.07 -5.84
CA VAL A 107 14.67 12.07 -4.83
C VAL A 107 14.39 12.46 -3.37
N GLU A 108 14.18 13.75 -3.06
CA GLU A 108 13.89 14.23 -1.69
C GLU A 108 12.46 13.99 -1.19
N HIS A 109 11.58 13.44 -2.04
CA HIS A 109 10.16 13.27 -1.72
C HIS A 109 9.87 12.37 -0.50
N TYR A 110 10.67 11.32 -0.27
CA TYR A 110 10.45 10.40 0.86
C TYR A 110 10.73 11.01 2.22
N GLY A 111 11.70 11.94 2.33
CA GLY A 111 11.98 12.63 3.57
C GLY A 111 10.79 13.48 4.03
N LEU A 112 10.19 14.22 3.10
CA LEU A 112 8.97 14.99 3.35
C LEU A 112 7.81 14.08 3.74
N MET A 113 7.59 13.00 3.00
CA MET A 113 6.54 12.03 3.27
C MET A 113 6.67 11.41 4.67
N VAL A 114 7.85 10.90 5.04
CA VAL A 114 8.11 10.38 6.39
C VAL A 114 7.89 11.46 7.45
N GLY A 115 8.28 12.71 7.15
CA GLY A 115 8.00 13.86 8.01
C GLY A 115 6.49 14.16 8.17
N HIS A 116 5.68 13.96 7.14
CA HIS A 116 4.22 14.05 7.21
C HIS A 116 3.62 12.89 8.01
N LEU A 117 4.08 11.66 7.77
CA LEU A 117 3.66 10.47 8.50
C LEU A 117 3.95 10.58 9.98
N LYS A 118 5.14 11.07 10.37
CA LYS A 118 5.52 11.28 11.77
C LYS A 118 4.62 12.31 12.48
N ARG A 119 4.09 13.28 11.75
CA ARG A 119 3.19 14.32 12.27
C ARG A 119 1.74 13.85 12.37
N ARG A 120 1.39 12.71 11.77
CA ARG A 120 0.05 12.11 11.86
C ARG A 120 0.07 10.92 12.81
N ASP A 121 -0.95 10.78 13.63
CA ASP A 121 -1.19 9.55 14.38
C ASP A 121 -1.65 8.46 13.39
N LEU A 122 -0.69 7.75 12.79
CA LEU A 122 -0.88 6.71 11.77
C LEU A 122 -1.89 5.61 12.17
N CYS A 123 -2.24 5.52 13.45
CA CYS A 123 -3.13 4.50 14.02
C CYS A 123 -4.57 4.99 14.30
N LYS A 124 -4.91 6.24 14.01
CA LYS A 124 -6.30 6.70 14.03
C LYS A 124 -6.60 7.31 12.69
N GLY A 125 -7.23 6.53 11.81
CA GLY A 125 -7.82 7.06 10.58
C GLY A 125 -8.60 8.31 10.95
N SER A 126 -8.10 9.48 10.55
CA SER A 126 -8.88 10.70 10.60
C SER A 126 -9.96 10.49 9.57
N SER A 127 -11.10 9.99 10.04
CA SER A 127 -12.35 9.93 9.30
C SER A 127 -12.83 11.34 9.03
N ASP A 128 -12.09 12.10 8.23
CA ASP A 128 -12.59 13.30 7.58
C ASP A 128 -12.67 13.02 6.08
N LEU A 129 -13.40 11.96 5.75
CA LEU A 129 -13.80 11.64 4.39
C LEU A 129 -14.72 12.75 3.83
N GLY A 130 -15.23 13.66 4.67
CA GLY A 130 -16.02 14.82 4.28
C GLY A 130 -17.44 14.50 3.81
N TRP A 131 -17.88 13.24 3.91
CA TRP A 131 -19.23 12.80 3.52
C TRP A 131 -19.62 11.50 4.27
N PRO A 132 -20.94 11.19 4.37
CA PRO A 132 -21.40 9.99 5.06
C PRO A 132 -21.08 8.75 4.24
N VAL A 133 -20.05 8.01 4.65
CA VAL A 133 -19.73 6.70 4.06
C VAL A 133 -20.63 5.65 4.70
N ALA A 134 -21.28 4.83 3.86
CA ALA A 134 -22.32 3.91 4.31
C ALA A 134 -21.77 2.72 5.12
N ASP A 135 -20.53 2.28 4.84
CA ASP A 135 -19.86 1.22 5.58
C ASP A 135 -18.30 1.31 5.55
N SER A 136 -17.65 0.51 6.41
CA SER A 136 -16.19 0.49 6.56
C SER A 136 -15.43 -0.06 5.35
N LEU A 137 -16.06 -0.90 4.53
CA LEU A 137 -15.44 -1.47 3.32
C LEU A 137 -15.33 -0.39 2.25
N GLN A 138 -16.40 0.36 2.04
CA GLN A 138 -16.45 1.50 1.14
C GLN A 138 -15.41 2.55 1.54
N ALA A 139 -15.30 2.86 2.84
CA ALA A 139 -14.26 3.76 3.35
C ALA A 139 -12.85 3.29 3.01
N GLY A 140 -12.58 1.98 3.18
CA GLY A 140 -11.31 1.37 2.82
C GLY A 140 -11.00 1.49 1.32
N ILE A 141 -11.97 1.19 0.45
CA ILE A 141 -11.81 1.30 -1.01
C ILE A 141 -11.50 2.74 -1.42
N ILE A 142 -12.19 3.73 -0.85
CA ILE A 142 -11.93 5.14 -1.15
C ILE A 142 -10.52 5.53 -0.76
N LEU A 143 -10.07 5.14 0.43
CA LEU A 143 -8.72 5.44 0.90
C LEU A 143 -7.65 4.81 0.00
N LEU A 144 -7.88 3.59 -0.47
CA LEU A 144 -7.00 2.93 -1.45
C LEU A 144 -6.88 3.73 -2.74
N LEU A 145 -7.99 4.16 -3.31
CA LEU A 145 -8.01 4.91 -4.57
C LEU A 145 -7.38 6.31 -4.41
N ASP A 146 -7.69 7.02 -3.33
CA ASP A 146 -7.09 8.32 -3.03
C ASP A 146 -5.57 8.21 -2.85
N SER A 147 -5.08 7.16 -2.19
CA SER A 147 -3.63 6.96 -1.96
C SER A 147 -2.81 6.80 -3.24
N ILE A 148 -3.41 6.30 -4.32
CA ILE A 148 -2.78 6.17 -5.65
C ILE A 148 -3.08 7.37 -6.57
N GLY A 149 -3.64 8.45 -6.02
CA GLY A 149 -3.90 9.69 -6.75
C GLY A 149 -5.17 9.71 -7.60
N ILE A 150 -6.10 8.75 -7.41
CA ILE A 150 -7.41 8.80 -8.07
C ILE A 150 -8.30 9.78 -7.31
N ALA A 151 -8.55 10.96 -7.90
CA ALA A 151 -9.34 12.00 -7.26
C ALA A 151 -10.76 11.51 -6.85
N ARG A 152 -11.19 11.88 -5.64
CA ARG A 152 -12.54 11.65 -5.06
C ARG A 152 -13.71 11.90 -6.02
N ASN A 153 -13.57 12.82 -6.98
CA ASN A 153 -14.59 13.14 -7.98
C ASN A 153 -14.75 12.10 -9.10
N GLN A 154 -13.75 11.26 -9.37
CA GLN A 154 -13.86 10.15 -10.33
C GLN A 154 -14.60 8.95 -9.72
N VAL A 155 -14.37 8.67 -8.43
CA VAL A 155 -15.09 7.61 -7.67
C VAL A 155 -16.60 7.89 -7.64
N ARG A 156 -17.00 9.17 -7.52
CA ARG A 156 -18.41 9.60 -7.66
C ARG A 156 -19.06 9.12 -8.97
N LYS A 157 -18.35 9.22 -10.11
CA LYS A 157 -18.89 8.78 -11.40
C LYS A 157 -19.00 7.26 -11.49
N THR A 158 -18.05 6.53 -10.93
CA THR A 158 -18.04 5.05 -10.99
C THR A 158 -19.10 4.42 -10.08
N SER A 159 -19.31 4.95 -8.87
CA SER A 159 -20.33 4.46 -7.94
C SER A 159 -21.76 4.82 -8.37
N LEU A 160 -21.99 5.98 -8.99
CA LEU A 160 -23.31 6.34 -9.52
C LEU A 160 -23.71 5.46 -10.72
N ASN A 161 -22.75 5.03 -11.55
CA ASN A 161 -23.00 4.14 -12.69
C ASN A 161 -23.27 2.68 -12.29
N ALA A 162 -22.85 2.26 -11.10
CA ALA A 162 -23.10 0.92 -10.57
C ALA A 162 -24.47 0.77 -9.89
N LEU A 163 -25.15 1.89 -9.60
CA LEU A 163 -26.50 1.93 -9.04
C LEU A 163 -27.59 2.18 -10.11
N SER A 164 -27.20 2.32 -11.37
CA SER A 164 -28.09 2.57 -12.51
C SER A 164 -28.20 1.37 -13.46
N ARG A 165 -27.93 0.14 -13.00
CA ARG A 165 -28.16 -1.10 -13.75
C ARG A 165 -28.76 -2.18 -12.86
#